data_AF-A0A1V8MB44-F1
#
_entry.id   AF-A0A1V8MB44-F1
#
_cell.length_a   1.000
_cell.length_b   1.000
_cell.length_c   1.000
_cell.angle_alpha   90.00
_cell.angle_beta   90.00
_cell.angle_gamma   90.00
#
_symmetry.space_group_name_H-M   'P 1'
#
loop_
_entity.id
_entity.type
_entity.pdbx_description
1 polymer ?
#
loop_
_entity_poly.entity_id
_entity_poly.type
_entity_poly.pdbx_seq_one_letter_code
_entity_poly.pdbx_strand_id
1 'polypeptide(L)'
;MNETDKPASEIATELGIQCNQLYKWKAQLESNGDQAFPTKRARPAKENQSDVSTLRLENERLKEEVDILQKAAAYFARELK
;
A
#
# COMPACT_ATOMS: atom_id res chain seq x y z
N MET A 1 -15.51 17.31 -22.96
CA MET A 1 -16.10 18.35 -22.09
C MET A 1 -15.02 18.83 -21.12
N ASN A 2 -14.44 20.00 -21.36
CA ASN A 2 -13.66 20.74 -20.35
C ASN A 2 -14.49 22.00 -20.06
N GLU A 3 -15.57 21.85 -19.29
CA GLU A 3 -16.61 22.88 -19.13
C GLU A 3 -16.41 23.65 -17.83
N THR A 4 -15.39 24.51 -17.81
CA THR A 4 -15.36 25.68 -16.90
C THR A 4 -14.52 26.77 -17.56
N ASP A 5 -15.05 27.99 -17.63
CA ASP A 5 -14.34 29.18 -18.14
C ASP A 5 -13.17 29.64 -17.22
N LYS A 6 -13.01 29.01 -16.06
CA LYS A 6 -11.96 29.34 -15.08
C LYS A 6 -10.72 28.46 -15.27
N PRO A 7 -9.50 29.04 -15.23
CA PRO A 7 -8.26 28.28 -15.28
C PRO A 7 -8.08 27.43 -14.00
N ALA A 8 -7.46 26.26 -14.13
CA ALA A 8 -7.24 25.33 -13.01
C ALA A 8 -6.50 25.96 -11.81
N SER A 9 -5.68 26.98 -12.05
CA SER A 9 -4.99 27.76 -11.01
C SER A 9 -5.96 28.58 -10.15
N GLU A 10 -6.99 29.17 -10.76
CA GLU A 10 -8.01 29.94 -10.04
C GLU A 10 -8.86 29.01 -9.19
N ILE A 11 -9.28 27.87 -9.77
CA ILE A 11 -10.04 26.83 -9.06
C ILE A 11 -9.24 26.28 -7.87
N ALA A 12 -7.95 26.01 -8.06
CA ALA A 12 -7.08 25.55 -6.98
C ALA A 12 -6.96 26.56 -5.84
N THR A 13 -6.87 27.85 -6.19
CA THR A 13 -6.76 28.96 -5.22
C THR A 13 -8.05 29.12 -4.44
N GLU A 14 -9.21 29.06 -5.11
CA GLU A 14 -10.54 29.12 -4.50
C GLU A 14 -10.77 27.94 -3.54
N LEU A 15 -10.29 26.75 -3.89
CA LEU A 15 -10.38 25.53 -3.07
C LEU A 15 -9.28 25.42 -1.99
N GLY A 16 -8.31 26.33 -1.95
CA GLY A 16 -7.20 26.29 -0.99
C GLY A 16 -6.26 25.08 -1.16
N ILE A 17 -6.18 24.52 -2.37
CA ILE A 17 -5.34 23.36 -2.70
C ILE A 17 -4.29 23.73 -3.75
N GLN A 18 -3.28 22.89 -3.92
CA GLN A 18 -2.28 23.10 -4.97
C GLN A 18 -2.84 22.75 -6.35
N CYS A 19 -2.53 23.55 -7.37
CA CYS A 19 -2.96 23.29 -8.76
C CYS A 19 -2.48 21.92 -9.28
N ASN A 20 -1.28 21.48 -8.88
CA ASN A 20 -0.77 20.15 -9.19
C ASN A 20 -1.66 19.02 -8.64
N GLN A 21 -2.40 19.26 -7.56
CA GLN A 21 -3.32 18.28 -6.98
C GLN A 21 -4.54 18.04 -7.89
N LEU A 22 -5.05 19.11 -8.53
CA LEU A 22 -6.15 19.00 -9.49
C LEU A 22 -5.74 18.18 -10.72
N TYR A 23 -4.56 18.42 -11.27
CA TYR A 23 -4.06 17.64 -12.40
C TYR A 23 -3.87 16.16 -12.05
N LYS A 24 -3.32 15.87 -10.86
CA LYS A 24 -3.18 14.50 -10.37
C LYS A 24 -4.54 13.80 -10.22
N TRP A 25 -5.52 14.49 -9.64
CA TRP A 25 -6.86 13.94 -9.47
C TRP A 25 -7.57 13.72 -10.81
N LYS A 26 -7.40 14.64 -11.77
CA LYS A 26 -7.92 14.46 -13.14
C LYS A 26 -7.31 13.22 -13.78
N ALA A 27 -5.99 13.06 -13.75
CA ALA A 27 -5.32 11.88 -14.30
C ALA A 27 -5.73 10.58 -13.59
N GLN A 28 -5.91 10.62 -12.28
CA GLN A 28 -6.41 9.46 -11.51
C GLN A 28 -7.84 9.10 -11.90
N LEU A 29 -8.71 10.10 -12.10
CA LEU A 29 -10.08 9.91 -12.55
C LEU A 29 -10.15 9.33 -13.98
N GLU A 30 -9.32 9.83 -14.89
CA GLU A 30 -9.23 9.31 -16.26
C GLU A 30 -8.71 7.86 -16.29
N SER A 31 -7.74 7.52 -15.43
CA SER A 31 -7.14 6.18 -15.37
C SER A 31 -8.03 5.15 -14.65
N ASN A 32 -8.68 5.55 -13.56
CA ASN A 32 -9.30 4.61 -12.61
C ASN A 32 -10.82 4.80 -12.46
N GLY A 33 -11.42 5.78 -13.15
CA GLY A 33 -12.86 6.05 -13.11
C GLY A 33 -13.38 6.23 -11.68
N ASP A 34 -14.49 5.57 -11.36
CA ASP A 34 -15.11 5.61 -10.03
C ASP A 34 -14.21 5.06 -8.90
N GLN A 35 -13.13 4.33 -9.23
CA GLN A 35 -12.14 3.83 -8.28
C GLN A 35 -11.01 4.84 -8.01
N ALA A 36 -10.99 6.01 -8.67
CA ALA A 36 -9.96 7.03 -8.50
C ALA A 36 -9.98 7.69 -7.12
N PHE A 37 -11.15 7.75 -6.48
CA PHE A 37 -11.35 8.32 -5.16
C PHE A 37 -11.88 7.25 -4.20
N PRO A 38 -11.08 6.22 -3.86
CA PRO A 38 -11.52 5.22 -2.90
C PRO A 38 -11.76 5.92 -1.56
N THR A 39 -13.01 5.87 -1.06
CA THR A 39 -13.40 6.38 0.27
C THR A 39 -12.52 5.78 1.40
N LYS A 40 -11.86 4.65 1.12
CA LYS A 40 -10.90 4.01 2.02
C LYS A 40 -9.48 4.49 1.72
N ARG A 41 -9.10 5.64 2.30
CA ARG A 41 -7.68 5.96 2.57
C ARG A 41 -7.16 5.05 3.67
N ALA A 42 -6.87 3.80 3.36
CA ALA A 42 -6.05 2.98 4.23
C ALA A 42 -5.57 1.78 3.43
N ARG A 43 -4.37 1.30 3.74
CA ARG A 43 -4.02 -0.12 3.64
C ARG A 43 -5.30 -0.93 3.90
N PRO A 44 -5.69 -1.88 3.03
CA PRO A 44 -6.90 -2.66 3.27
C PRO A 44 -6.91 -3.07 4.74
N ALA A 45 -8.00 -2.72 5.45
CA ALA A 45 -8.15 -3.10 6.86
C ALA A 45 -7.79 -4.59 6.97
N LYS A 46 -7.21 -5.06 8.08
CA LYS A 46 -6.75 -6.45 8.21
C LYS A 46 -7.78 -7.49 7.72
N GLU A 47 -9.07 -7.18 7.83
CA GLU A 47 -10.22 -7.95 7.34
C GLU A 47 -10.34 -8.06 5.80
N ASN A 48 -9.77 -7.12 5.05
CA ASN A 48 -9.67 -7.13 3.58
C ASN A 48 -8.27 -7.54 3.08
N GLN A 49 -7.34 -7.87 3.99
CA GLN A 49 -6.09 -8.51 3.58
C GLN A 49 -6.45 -9.92 3.12
N SER A 50 -6.21 -10.25 1.85
CA SER A 50 -6.47 -11.60 1.36
C SER A 50 -5.78 -12.63 2.27
N ASP A 51 -6.47 -13.72 2.62
CA ASP A 51 -5.91 -14.80 3.45
C ASP A 51 -4.53 -15.25 2.93
N VAL A 52 -4.36 -15.25 1.61
CA VAL A 52 -3.10 -15.54 0.91
C VAL A 52 -1.95 -14.65 1.39
N SER A 53 -2.18 -13.35 1.56
CA SER A 53 -1.13 -12.41 1.98
C SER A 53 -0.73 -12.60 3.44
N THR A 54 -1.70 -12.88 4.32
CA THR A 54 -1.46 -13.19 5.73
C THR A 54 -0.70 -14.50 5.87
N LEU A 55 -1.12 -15.54 5.14
CA LEU A 55 -0.48 -16.84 5.13
C LEU A 55 0.95 -16.79 4.59
N ARG A 56 1.22 -15.95 3.58
CA ARG A 56 2.58 -15.76 3.05
C ARG A 56 3.50 -15.15 4.10
N LEU A 57 3.06 -14.11 4.79
CA LEU A 57 3.83 -13.45 5.85
C LEU A 57 4.13 -14.42 7.00
N GLU A 58 3.12 -15.19 7.41
CA GLU A 58 3.30 -16.19 8.47
C GLU A 58 4.24 -17.33 8.03
N ASN A 59 4.14 -17.77 6.77
CA ASN A 59 5.05 -18.79 6.24
C ASN A 59 6.50 -18.32 6.19
N GLU A 60 6.73 -17.06 5.84
CA GLU A 60 8.05 -16.43 5.87
C GLU A 60 8.62 -16.40 7.30
N ARG A 61 7.82 -15.91 8.26
CA ARG A 61 8.17 -15.89 9.69
C ARG A 61 8.54 -17.28 10.22
N LEU A 62 7.73 -18.29 9.91
CA LEU A 62 7.98 -19.68 10.35
C LEU A 62 9.25 -20.26 9.72
N LYS A 63 9.57 -19.92 8.47
CA LYS A 63 10.81 -20.36 7.82
C LYS A 63 12.04 -19.78 8.50
N GLU A 64 11.99 -18.51 8.88
CA GLU A 64 13.07 -17.87 9.64
C GLU A 64 13.26 -18.52 11.01
N GLU A 65 12.18 -18.82 11.74
CA GLU A 65 12.26 -19.52 13.02
C GLU A 65 12.90 -20.92 12.88
N VAL A 66 12.51 -21.69 11.86
CA VAL A 66 13.11 -23.01 11.58
C VAL A 66 14.60 -22.89 11.27
N ASP A 67 15.01 -21.92 10.47
CA ASP A 67 16.42 -21.70 10.14
C ASP A 67 17.25 -21.34 11.38
N ILE A 68 16.72 -20.47 12.26
CA ILE A 68 17.37 -20.13 13.53
C ILE A 68 17.52 -21.38 14.41
N LEU A 69 16.47 -22.18 14.54
CA LEU A 69 16.50 -23.42 15.34
C LEU A 69 17.48 -24.44 14.77
N GLN A 70 17.58 -24.57 13.45
CA GLN A 70 18.54 -25.46 12.80
C GLN A 70 19.98 -25.01 13.07
N LYS A 71 20.25 -23.70 12.95
CA LYS A 71 21.56 -23.12 13.28
C LYS A 71 21.93 -23.34 14.75
N ALA A 72 20.98 -23.14 15.66
CA ALA A 72 21.17 -23.39 17.07
C ALA A 72 21.46 -24.87 17.36
N ALA A 73 20.66 -25.78 16.79
CA ALA A 73 20.87 -27.22 16.92
C ALA A 73 22.26 -27.66 16.41
N ALA A 74 22.70 -27.13 15.27
CA ALA A 74 24.02 -27.40 14.72
C ALA A 74 25.15 -26.85 15.61
N TYR A 75 24.96 -25.69 16.23
CA TYR A 75 25.91 -25.12 17.19
C TYR A 75 26.03 -26.02 18.43
N PHE A 76 24.91 -26.37 19.07
CA PHE A 76 24.92 -27.20 20.27
C PHE A 76 25.46 -28.61 20.02
N ALA A 77 25.15 -29.21 18.87
CA ALA A 77 25.69 -30.51 18.49
C ALA A 77 27.22 -30.49 18.30
N ARG A 78 27.83 -29.34 17.99
CA ARG A 78 29.28 -29.17 17.91
C ARG A 78 29.93 -28.99 19.28
N GLU A 79 29.25 -28.35 20.24
CA GLU A 79 29.76 -28.19 21.62
C GLU A 79 29.64 -29.45 22.47
N LEU A 80 28.68 -30.33 22.15
CA LEU A 80 28.48 -31.62 22.86
C LEU A 80 29.51 -32.71 22.45
N LYS A 81 30.46 -32.40 21.58
CA LYS A 81 31.45 -33.32 21.03
C LYS A 81 32.85 -32.96 21.50
#